data_AF-A0A183ISP4-F1
#
_entry.id   AF-A0A183ISP4-F1
#
_cell.length_a   1.000
_cell.length_b   1.000
_cell.length_c   1.000
_cell.angle_alpha   90.00
_cell.angle_beta   90.00
_cell.angle_gamma   90.00
#
_symmetry.space_group_name_H-M   'P 1'
#
loop_
_entity.id
_entity.type
_entity.pdbx_description
1 polymer ?
#
loop_
_entity_poly.entity_id
_entity_poly.type
_entity_poly.pdbx_seq_one_letter_code
_entity_poly.pdbx_strand_id
1 'polypeptide(L)'
;MLISDDQFENVEFRTVGQLNLIRGFSAFQFVPGTDDSLILALKSEEDGGRISSYVTVFHVNGNLILDDERISDEFKFEGIEFI
;
A
#
# COMPACT_ATOMS: atom_id res chain seq x y z
N MET A 1 -2.08 2.09 -8.54
CA MET A 1 -0.60 2.12 -8.58
C MET A 1 -0.17 2.70 -9.91
N LEU A 2 0.73 3.67 -9.88
CA LEU A 2 1.36 4.24 -11.07
C LEU A 2 2.79 3.72 -11.11
N ILE A 3 3.22 3.23 -12.27
CA ILE A 3 4.59 2.80 -12.54
C ILE A 3 5.08 3.68 -13.68
N SER A 4 6.29 4.19 -13.57
CA SER A 4 6.87 5.10 -14.54
C SER A 4 8.31 4.69 -14.83
N ASP A 5 8.77 4.96 -16.04
CA ASP A 5 10.20 5.09 -16.28
C ASP A 5 10.76 6.34 -15.58
N ASP A 6 12.09 6.45 -15.55
CA ASP A 6 12.84 7.53 -14.91
C ASP A 6 12.63 8.90 -15.57
N GLN A 7 12.27 8.91 -16.85
CA GLN A 7 11.98 10.11 -17.63
C GLN A 7 10.49 10.54 -17.57
N PHE A 8 9.62 9.74 -16.97
CA PHE A 8 8.16 9.95 -16.96
C PHE A 8 7.52 10.00 -18.35
N GLU A 9 8.15 9.36 -19.34
CA GLU A 9 7.62 9.26 -20.70
C GLU A 9 6.62 8.10 -20.83
N ASN A 10 6.86 7.02 -20.09
CA ASN A 10 6.00 5.84 -20.07
C ASN A 10 5.41 5.64 -18.68
N VAL A 11 4.12 5.97 -18.53
CA VAL A 11 3.36 5.78 -17.28
C VAL A 11 2.31 4.70 -17.47
N GLU A 12 2.41 3.65 -16.68
CA GLU A 12 1.42 2.58 -16.58
C GLU A 12 0.59 2.74 -15.31
N PHE A 13 -0.71 2.44 -15.41
CA PHE A 13 -1.58 2.34 -14.25
C PHE A 13 -1.99 0.88 -14.01
N ARG A 14 -2.03 0.49 -12.74
CA ARG A 14 -2.53 -0.82 -12.30
C ARG A 14 -3.42 -0.65 -11.08
N THR A 15 -4.54 -1.34 -11.05
CA THR A 15 -5.43 -1.40 -9.87
C THR A 15 -4.88 -2.41 -8.87
N VAL A 16 -4.95 -2.08 -7.57
CA VAL A 16 -4.52 -2.96 -6.47
C VAL A 16 -5.67 -3.06 -5.48
N GLY A 17 -6.24 -4.25 -5.33
CA GLY A 17 -7.40 -4.50 -4.47
C GLY A 17 -8.66 -3.73 -4.89
N GLN A 18 -9.67 -3.75 -4.02
CA GLN A 18 -10.91 -2.99 -4.23
C GLN A 18 -10.80 -1.56 -3.71
N LEU A 19 -11.52 -0.63 -4.36
CA LEU A 19 -11.59 0.75 -3.91
C LEU A 19 -12.31 0.83 -2.56
N ASN A 20 -11.64 1.43 -1.58
CA ASN A 20 -12.23 1.84 -0.32
C ASN A 20 -12.06 3.35 -0.17
N LEU A 21 -13.18 4.08 -0.06
CA LEU A 21 -13.19 5.54 -0.10
C LEU A 21 -12.61 6.20 1.16
N ILE A 22 -12.48 5.46 2.27
CA ILE A 22 -11.98 6.00 3.54
C ILE A 22 -10.57 5.51 3.87
N ARG A 23 -9.99 4.61 3.06
CA ARG A 23 -8.63 4.08 3.28
C ARG A 23 -7.68 4.52 2.17
N GLY A 24 -6.69 5.34 2.53
CA GLY A 24 -5.62 5.77 1.63
C GLY A 24 -4.30 5.06 1.93
N PHE A 25 -3.53 4.72 0.90
CA PHE A 25 -2.14 4.26 1.10
C PHE A 25 -1.31 5.36 1.78
N SER A 26 -0.60 5.01 2.86
CA SER A 26 0.20 5.95 3.67
C SER A 26 1.70 5.72 3.55
N ALA A 27 2.14 4.48 3.32
CA ALA A 27 3.54 4.11 3.08
C ALA A 27 3.63 2.77 2.34
N PHE A 28 4.77 2.48 1.72
CA PHE A 28 5.07 1.15 1.18
C PHE A 28 6.57 0.89 1.14
N GLN A 29 6.95 -0.39 1.07
CA GLN A 29 8.31 -0.87 0.80
C GLN A 29 8.25 -2.11 -0.10
N PHE A 30 9.30 -2.34 -0.89
CA PHE A 30 9.51 -3.63 -1.54
C PHE A 30 9.97 -4.67 -0.52
N VAL A 31 9.45 -5.90 -0.65
CA VAL A 31 9.84 -7.00 0.24
C VAL A 31 11.24 -7.50 -0.16
N PRO A 32 12.23 -7.53 0.76
CA PRO A 32 13.58 -8.01 0.45
C PRO A 32 13.60 -9.43 -0.11
N GLY A 33 14.50 -9.68 -1.06
CA GLY A 33 14.65 -11.01 -1.69
C GLY A 33 13.53 -11.38 -2.66
N THR A 34 12.74 -10.41 -3.14
CA THR A 34 11.66 -10.63 -4.12
C THR A 34 11.90 -9.94 -5.46
N ASP A 35 13.09 -9.42 -5.72
CA ASP A 35 13.42 -8.66 -6.94
C ASP A 35 12.39 -7.56 -7.25
N ASP A 36 12.00 -6.81 -6.21
CA ASP A 36 11.00 -5.74 -6.22
C ASP A 36 9.62 -6.18 -6.77
N SER A 37 9.35 -7.48 -6.79
CA SER A 37 8.09 -8.02 -7.30
C SER A 37 6.96 -7.92 -6.27
N LEU A 38 7.26 -7.92 -4.97
CA LEU A 38 6.29 -7.83 -3.88
C LEU A 38 6.40 -6.51 -3.12
N ILE A 39 5.25 -5.91 -2.83
CA ILE A 39 5.10 -4.67 -2.07
C ILE A 39 4.33 -4.97 -0.79
N LEU A 40 4.88 -4.52 0.34
CA LEU A 40 4.16 -4.39 1.59
C LEU A 40 3.78 -2.92 1.75
N ALA A 41 2.49 -2.64 1.98
CA ALA A 41 1.99 -1.28 2.09
C ALA A 41 1.12 -1.08 3.32
N LEU A 42 1.13 0.15 3.82
CA LEU A 42 0.23 0.63 4.85
C LEU A 42 -0.91 1.42 4.22
N LYS A 43 -2.09 1.32 4.82
CA LYS A 43 -3.19 2.24 4.59
C LYS A 43 -3.64 2.86 5.90
N SER A 44 -4.05 4.11 5.86
CA SER A 44 -4.68 4.82 6.98
C SER A 44 -6.11 5.18 6.65
N GLU A 45 -6.95 5.16 7.67
CA GLU A 45 -8.34 5.62 7.63
C GLU A 45 -8.51 6.79 8.60
N GLU A 46 -9.07 7.88 8.11
CA GLU A 46 -9.42 9.07 8.90
C GLU A 46 -10.87 9.45 8.54
N ASP A 47 -11.83 8.91 9.28
CA ASP A 47 -13.26 9.07 9.01
C ASP A 47 -14.03 9.37 10.29
N GLY A 48 -14.78 10.47 10.29
CA GLY A 48 -15.60 10.87 11.45
C GLY A 48 -14.84 11.00 12.78
N GLY A 49 -13.54 11.33 12.74
CA GLY A 49 -12.67 11.40 13.92
C GLY A 49 -12.12 10.06 14.40
N ARG A 50 -12.41 8.95 13.71
CA ARG A 50 -11.76 7.65 13.93
C ARG A 50 -10.50 7.56 13.09
N ILE A 51 -9.47 7.00 13.69
CA ILE A 51 -8.17 6.76 13.04
C ILE A 51 -7.89 5.26 13.13
N SER A 52 -7.57 4.62 12.01
CA SER A 52 -7.08 3.25 12.01
C SER A 52 -6.01 3.03 10.95
N SER A 53 -5.18 2.01 11.15
CA SER A 53 -4.12 1.63 10.21
C SER A 53 -4.26 0.17 9.81
N TYR A 54 -3.89 -0.11 8.57
CA TYR A 54 -3.97 -1.42 7.94
C TYR A 54 -2.67 -1.75 7.22
N VAL A 55 -2.38 -3.03 7.08
CA VAL A 55 -1.32 -3.57 6.25
C VAL A 55 -1.92 -4.39 5.11
N THR A 56 -1.29 -4.36 3.94
CA THR A 56 -1.64 -5.18 2.79
C THR A 56 -0.36 -5.59 2.04
N VAL A 57 -0.41 -6.71 1.33
CA VAL A 57 0.71 -7.20 0.52
C VAL A 57 0.19 -7.53 -0.87
N PHE A 58 0.88 -7.07 -1.91
CA PHE A 58 0.51 -7.33 -3.29
C PHE A 58 1.74 -7.39 -4.19
N HIS A 59 1.60 -8.10 -5.30
CA HIS A 59 2.61 -8.13 -6.34
C HIS A 59 2.54 -6.85 -7.19
N VAL A 60 3.66 -6.40 -7.74
CA VAL A 60 3.78 -5.22 -8.62
C VAL A 60 2.91 -5.30 -9.89
N ASN A 61 2.32 -6.45 -10.22
CA ASN A 61 1.37 -6.57 -11.33
C ASN A 61 -0.07 -6.23 -10.92
N GLY A 62 -0.33 -5.96 -9.63
CA GLY A 62 -1.64 -5.65 -9.07
C GLY A 62 -2.31 -6.81 -8.34
N ASN A 63 -1.73 -8.01 -8.37
CA ASN A 63 -2.30 -9.18 -7.70
C ASN A 63 -2.16 -9.05 -6.18
N LEU A 64 -3.29 -9.05 -5.49
CA LEU A 64 -3.34 -9.00 -4.04
C LEU A 64 -2.93 -10.36 -3.44
N ILE A 65 -2.07 -10.32 -2.43
CA ILE A 65 -1.59 -11.51 -1.69
C ILE A 65 -2.20 -11.53 -0.28
N LEU A 66 -2.29 -10.35 0.34
CA LEU A 66 -2.95 -10.12 1.62
C LEU A 66 -3.91 -8.94 1.48
N ASP A 67 -5.19 -9.17 1.79
CA ASP A 67 -6.19 -8.11 1.92
C ASP A 67 -5.82 -7.09 3.01
N ASP A 68 -6.58 -6.01 3.14
CA ASP A 68 -6.34 -5.01 4.20
C ASP A 68 -6.55 -5.64 5.59
N GLU A 69 -5.46 -5.95 6.30
CA GLU A 69 -5.47 -6.42 7.67
C GLU A 69 -5.26 -5.26 8.63
N ARG A 70 -6.16 -5.09 9.60
CA ARG A 70 -6.08 -3.98 10.54
C ARG A 70 -4.94 -4.22 11.54
N ILE A 71 -4.10 -3.21 11.74
CA ILE A 71 -2.96 -3.25 12.66
C ILE A 71 -3.05 -2.20 13.78
N SER A 72 -3.98 -1.24 13.67
CA SER A 72 -4.29 -0.30 14.74
C SER A 72 -5.73 0.21 14.63
N ASP A 73 -6.39 0.38 15.78
CA ASP A 73 -7.74 0.94 15.91
C ASP A 73 -7.77 2.43 16.33
N GLU A 74 -6.60 3.01 16.63
CA GLU A 74 -6.52 4.36 17.20
C GLU A 74 -5.38 5.22 16.63
N PHE A 75 -4.40 4.61 15.97
CA PHE A 75 -3.21 5.31 15.49
C PHE A 75 -3.04 5.22 13.99
N LYS A 76 -2.44 6.29 13.46
CA LYS A 76 -1.99 6.38 12.08
C LYS A 76 -0.52 5.96 12.00
N PHE A 77 -0.22 4.98 11.16
CA PHE A 77 1.14 4.62 10.79
C PHE A 77 1.43 5.08 9.36
N GLU A 78 2.48 5.89 9.22
CA GLU A 78 2.90 6.54 7.96
C GLU A 78 4.32 6.16 7.53
N GLY A 79 4.90 5.14 8.17
CA GLY A 79 6.23 4.65 7.84
C GLY A 79 6.31 3.15 8.07
N ILE A 80 7.00 2.47 7.17
CA ILE A 80 7.31 1.04 7.28
C ILE A 80 8.70 0.79 6.71
N GLU A 81 9.46 -0.08 7.37
CA GLU A 81 10.82 -0.44 6.99
C GLU A 81 11.15 -1.85 7.47
N PHE A 82 12.05 -2.53 6.75
CA PHE A 82 12.68 -3.77 7.19
C PHE A 82 13.98 -3.42 7.95
N ILE A 83 14.00 -3.59 9.27
CA ILE A 83 15.10 -3.24 10.18
C ILE A 83 15.85 -4.44 10.76
#